data_AF-A0A951CLJ3-F1
#
_entry.id   AF-A0A951CLJ3-F1
#
_cell.length_a   1.000
_cell.length_b   1.000
_cell.length_c   1.000
_cell.angle_alpha   90.00
_cell.angle_beta   90.00
_cell.angle_gamma   90.00
#
_symmetry.space_group_name_H-M   'P 1'
#
loop_
_entity.id
_entity.type
_entity.pdbx_description
1 polymer ?
#
loop_
_entity_poly.entity_id
_entity_poly.type
_entity_poly.pdbx_seq_one_letter_code
_entity_poly.pdbx_strand_id
1 'polypeptide(L)'
;MRGKARIAHLAGPNATIQNTLPLVTSNKARAKHNLSLLTNPDGTPARFDVLRPQRLAAPVTVYVEQFSAHPLETDAAQLYGPPDGYIDNTGRLHKERQSVDDRPVYEVELRPEDGLYPLPYMALQADGSAWEEECAFPGAPEPKARQGFFPDGSRSFEEIDRLQVGEHGVGNLISGKAEIHFYRILPPSGYTRGLSADRRTDTGSGDIPSERRGVDFFPYKPPHLAASAPRPALARATNAVQQILASGKYDGAIWTEGSPRIEETIYWLNLLVDTTVPICGNAAQRPHGMISNDGPKNLVDSVEYIASRVWQD
;
A
#
# COMPACT_ATOMS: atom_id res chain seq x y z
N MET A 1 -17.83 -4.94 25.42
CA MET A 1 -16.73 -4.98 24.42
C MET A 1 -16.03 -3.64 24.47
N ARG A 2 -14.71 -3.59 24.66
CA ARG A 2 -13.96 -2.33 24.52
C ARG A 2 -13.91 -1.96 23.04
N GLY A 3 -13.88 -0.66 22.76
CA GLY A 3 -13.72 -0.16 21.39
C GLY A 3 -12.37 -0.53 20.80
N LYS A 4 -12.22 -0.34 19.48
CA LYS A 4 -10.94 -0.50 18.76
C LYS A 4 -9.86 0.39 19.39
N ALA A 5 -8.62 -0.08 19.39
CA ALA A 5 -7.49 0.74 19.83
C ALA A 5 -7.34 1.96 18.92
N ARG A 6 -6.89 3.09 19.45
CA ARG A 6 -6.61 4.29 18.65
C ARG A 6 -5.11 4.45 18.54
N ILE A 7 -4.57 4.40 17.32
CA ILE A 7 -3.12 4.39 17.09
C ILE A 7 -2.71 5.57 16.21
N ALA A 8 -1.69 6.29 16.64
CA ALA A 8 -1.05 7.31 15.81
C ALA A 8 0.03 6.66 14.92
N HIS A 9 -0.14 6.67 13.60
CA HIS A 9 0.92 6.31 12.67
C HIS A 9 1.76 7.55 12.33
N LEU A 10 3.03 7.52 12.70
CA LEU A 10 3.99 8.60 12.58
C LEU A 10 4.96 8.27 11.43
N ALA A 11 4.76 8.90 10.28
CA ALA A 11 5.62 8.70 9.11
C ALA A 11 6.99 9.38 9.31
N GLY A 12 8.02 8.56 9.50
CA GLY A 12 9.43 8.96 9.55
C GLY A 12 10.16 8.82 8.20
N PRO A 13 11.43 9.22 8.14
CA PRO A 13 12.15 9.38 6.88
C PRO A 13 12.60 8.04 6.32
N ASN A 14 12.90 8.00 5.02
CA ASN A 14 13.53 6.84 4.37
C ASN A 14 12.81 5.49 4.59
N ALA A 15 11.51 5.50 4.93
CA ALA A 15 10.78 4.32 5.36
C ALA A 15 10.52 3.35 4.20
N THR A 16 11.37 2.32 4.06
CA THR A 16 11.23 1.26 3.03
C THR A 16 9.87 0.56 3.10
N ILE A 17 9.31 0.45 4.29
CA ILE A 17 7.97 -0.09 4.55
C ILE A 17 6.86 0.74 3.88
N GLN A 18 7.11 2.01 3.59
CA GLN A 18 6.23 2.93 2.88
C GLN A 18 6.72 3.19 1.44
N ASN A 19 7.28 2.18 0.77
CA ASN A 19 7.84 2.32 -0.59
C ASN A 19 7.21 1.37 -1.59
N THR A 20 7.03 1.80 -2.83
CA THR A 20 6.62 0.97 -3.97
C THR A 20 7.80 0.68 -4.88
N LEU A 21 7.84 -0.53 -5.45
CA LEU A 21 8.72 -0.80 -6.57
C LEU A 21 8.33 0.03 -7.81
N PRO A 22 9.27 0.26 -8.75
CA PRO A 22 8.99 0.98 -9.97
C PRO A 22 7.71 0.52 -10.67
N LEU A 23 6.86 1.47 -11.05
CA LEU A 23 5.64 1.20 -11.79
C LEU A 23 5.95 1.07 -13.28
N VAL A 24 6.34 -0.15 -13.68
CA VAL A 24 6.59 -0.51 -15.07
C VAL A 24 5.24 -0.67 -15.79
N THR A 25 5.17 -0.16 -17.02
CA THR A 25 3.98 -0.35 -17.89
C THR A 25 3.70 -1.85 -18.04
N SER A 26 2.48 -2.27 -18.34
CA SER A 26 2.14 -3.68 -18.63
C SER A 26 2.34 -4.02 -20.12
N ASN A 27 2.48 -5.29 -20.45
CA ASN A 27 2.36 -5.77 -21.83
C ASN A 27 0.97 -5.53 -22.39
N LYS A 28 -0.10 -5.62 -21.57
CA LYS A 28 -1.44 -5.22 -22.00
C LYS A 28 -1.52 -3.77 -22.47
N ALA A 29 -0.88 -2.83 -21.77
CA ALA A 29 -0.79 -1.45 -22.25
C ALA A 29 0.12 -1.31 -23.48
N ARG A 30 1.29 -1.95 -23.48
CA ARG A 30 2.21 -1.88 -24.62
C ARG A 30 1.57 -2.37 -25.91
N ALA A 31 0.89 -3.52 -25.89
CA ALA A 31 0.18 -4.04 -27.06
C ALA A 31 -0.92 -3.07 -27.52
N LYS A 32 -1.72 -2.53 -26.59
CA LYS A 32 -2.78 -1.56 -26.91
C LYS A 32 -2.23 -0.30 -27.59
N HIS A 33 -1.02 0.11 -27.23
CA HIS A 33 -0.38 1.34 -27.70
C HIS A 33 0.74 1.11 -28.73
N ASN A 34 0.84 -0.10 -29.30
CA ASN A 34 1.86 -0.47 -30.29
C ASN A 34 3.31 -0.22 -29.83
N LEU A 35 3.59 -0.46 -28.55
CA LEU A 35 4.93 -0.37 -27.96
C LEU A 35 5.58 -1.75 -27.89
N SER A 36 6.91 -1.79 -27.91
CA SER A 36 7.71 -3.01 -27.75
C SER A 36 7.38 -3.71 -26.44
N LEU A 37 6.94 -4.97 -26.50
CA LEU A 37 6.59 -5.78 -25.33
C LEU A 37 7.81 -6.02 -24.43
N LEU A 38 7.56 -6.14 -23.13
CA LEU A 38 8.50 -6.73 -22.17
C LEU A 38 8.73 -8.19 -22.53
N THR A 39 10.00 -8.58 -22.50
CA THR A 39 10.45 -9.94 -22.80
C THR A 39 11.14 -10.57 -21.60
N ASN A 40 11.11 -11.90 -21.56
CA ASN A 40 11.91 -12.72 -20.68
C ASN A 40 13.39 -12.70 -21.12
N PRO A 41 14.34 -13.19 -20.30
CA PRO A 41 15.76 -13.25 -20.68
C PRO A 41 16.04 -14.04 -21.97
N ASP A 42 15.17 -14.97 -22.37
CA ASP A 42 15.27 -15.74 -23.61
C ASP A 42 14.66 -15.03 -24.84
N GLY A 43 14.15 -13.80 -24.67
CA GLY A 43 13.55 -12.99 -25.73
C GLY A 43 12.06 -13.25 -25.97
N THR A 44 11.45 -14.25 -25.33
CA THR A 44 10.00 -14.48 -25.44
C THR A 44 9.21 -13.40 -24.70
N PRO A 45 7.99 -13.02 -25.14
CA PRO A 45 7.17 -12.06 -24.39
C PRO A 45 6.88 -12.54 -22.97
N ALA A 46 6.93 -11.62 -22.00
CA ALA A 46 6.57 -11.93 -20.62
C ALA A 46 5.13 -12.48 -20.56
N ARG A 47 4.97 -13.65 -19.93
CA ARG A 47 3.69 -14.38 -19.90
C ARG A 47 2.59 -13.62 -19.15
N PHE A 48 2.93 -12.94 -18.07
CA PHE A 48 1.98 -12.28 -17.18
C PHE A 48 2.35 -10.82 -16.96
N ASP A 49 1.32 -9.98 -16.86
CA ASP A 49 1.47 -8.62 -16.37
C ASP A 49 1.57 -8.60 -14.84
N VAL A 50 2.44 -7.75 -14.31
CA VAL A 50 2.46 -7.47 -12.88
C VAL A 50 1.20 -6.69 -12.52
N LEU A 51 0.47 -7.19 -11.52
CA LEU A 51 -0.71 -6.53 -10.98
C LEU A 51 -0.29 -5.48 -9.94
N ARG A 52 -0.93 -4.32 -10.00
CA ARG A 52 -0.74 -3.20 -9.06
C ARG A 52 -2.07 -2.86 -8.40
N PRO A 53 -2.11 -2.60 -7.08
CA PRO A 53 -3.33 -2.15 -6.41
C PRO A 53 -3.82 -0.81 -6.99
N GLN A 54 -5.03 -0.80 -7.56
CA GLN A 54 -5.61 0.36 -8.24
C GLN A 54 -7.11 0.46 -7.90
N ARG A 55 -7.68 1.67 -8.02
CA ARG A 55 -9.11 1.91 -7.78
C ARG A 55 -9.90 1.79 -9.08
N LEU A 56 -11.14 1.34 -8.97
CA LEU A 56 -12.12 1.45 -10.04
C LEU A 56 -12.66 2.88 -10.12
N ALA A 57 -12.99 3.33 -11.34
CA ALA A 57 -13.63 4.64 -11.56
C ALA A 57 -15.16 4.54 -11.67
N ALA A 58 -15.70 3.33 -11.83
CA ALA A 58 -17.12 3.02 -11.89
C ALA A 58 -17.34 1.56 -11.46
N PRO A 59 -18.55 1.20 -11.00
CA PRO A 59 -18.91 -0.19 -10.74
C PRO A 59 -18.76 -1.07 -11.98
N VAL A 60 -18.42 -2.34 -11.78
CA VAL A 60 -18.35 -3.35 -12.84
C VAL A 60 -18.75 -4.71 -12.30
N THR A 61 -19.57 -5.44 -13.05
CA THR A 61 -19.84 -6.85 -12.79
C THR A 61 -18.77 -7.70 -13.47
N VAL A 62 -18.09 -8.53 -12.69
CA VAL A 62 -17.16 -9.55 -13.19
C VAL A 62 -17.73 -10.93 -12.92
N TYR A 63 -17.45 -11.87 -13.81
CA TYR A 63 -17.80 -13.27 -13.67
C TYR A 63 -16.52 -14.04 -13.38
N VAL A 64 -16.44 -14.66 -12.20
CA VAL A 64 -15.29 -15.44 -11.75
C VAL A 64 -15.61 -16.91 -11.95
N GLU A 65 -14.73 -17.66 -12.60
CA GLU A 65 -14.94 -19.09 -12.80
C GLU A 65 -15.09 -19.81 -11.46
N GLN A 66 -16.15 -20.62 -11.33
CA GLN A 66 -16.37 -21.41 -10.12
C GLN A 66 -15.21 -22.40 -9.94
N PHE A 67 -14.75 -22.57 -8.70
CA PHE A 67 -13.61 -23.45 -8.33
C PHE A 67 -12.23 -22.95 -8.78
N SER A 68 -12.09 -21.65 -9.02
CA SER A 68 -10.81 -21.05 -9.43
C SER A 68 -9.94 -20.51 -8.29
N ALA A 69 -10.42 -20.52 -7.04
CA ALA A 69 -9.66 -20.00 -5.90
C ALA A 69 -8.62 -21.00 -5.39
N HIS A 70 -8.89 -22.30 -5.52
CA HIS A 70 -7.93 -23.36 -5.21
C HIS A 70 -8.06 -24.57 -6.17
N PRO A 71 -6.96 -25.20 -6.64
CA PRO A 71 -7.03 -26.27 -7.64
C PRO A 71 -7.85 -27.51 -7.23
N LEU A 72 -8.04 -27.74 -5.93
CA LEU A 72 -8.81 -28.87 -5.39
C LEU A 72 -10.29 -28.56 -5.11
N GLU A 73 -10.76 -27.34 -5.38
CA GLU A 73 -12.19 -27.03 -5.21
C GLU A 73 -13.06 -27.93 -6.11
N THR A 74 -12.60 -28.22 -7.34
CA THR A 74 -13.28 -29.11 -8.28
C THR A 74 -13.38 -30.56 -7.79
N ASP A 75 -12.35 -31.08 -7.12
CA ASP A 75 -12.36 -32.43 -6.54
C ASP A 75 -13.38 -32.55 -5.39
N ALA A 76 -13.61 -31.44 -4.70
CA ALA A 76 -14.58 -31.31 -3.62
C ALA A 76 -15.90 -30.66 -4.06
N ALA A 77 -16.21 -30.61 -5.36
CA ALA A 77 -17.35 -29.87 -5.91
C ALA A 77 -18.70 -30.19 -5.23
N GLN A 78 -18.87 -31.42 -4.73
CA GLN A 78 -20.05 -31.86 -3.96
C GLN A 78 -20.28 -31.09 -2.65
N LEU A 79 -19.26 -30.38 -2.14
CA LEU A 79 -19.35 -29.57 -0.92
C LEU A 79 -19.79 -28.13 -1.19
N TYR A 80 -19.79 -27.68 -2.45
CA TYR A 80 -20.03 -26.30 -2.81
C TYR A 80 -21.49 -26.06 -3.25
N GLY A 81 -21.94 -24.82 -3.09
CA GLY A 81 -23.22 -24.37 -3.63
C GLY A 81 -23.20 -24.27 -5.17
N PRO A 82 -24.38 -24.12 -5.79
CA PRO A 82 -24.47 -23.89 -7.23
C PRO A 82 -23.78 -22.58 -7.65
N PRO A 83 -23.35 -22.46 -8.92
CA PRO A 83 -22.88 -21.18 -9.46
C PRO A 83 -24.02 -20.17 -9.61
N ASP A 84 -23.68 -18.89 -9.76
CA ASP A 84 -24.65 -17.81 -10.02
C ASP A 84 -25.10 -17.79 -11.49
N GLY A 85 -24.31 -18.37 -12.39
CA GLY A 85 -24.64 -18.53 -13.80
C GLY A 85 -23.61 -19.31 -14.59
N TYR A 86 -23.75 -19.28 -15.91
CA TYR A 86 -22.90 -20.01 -16.85
C TYR A 86 -22.50 -19.12 -18.02
N ILE A 87 -21.21 -19.10 -18.35
CA ILE A 87 -20.66 -18.40 -19.52
C ILE A 87 -20.44 -19.41 -20.65
N ASP A 88 -21.11 -19.22 -21.77
CA ASP A 88 -20.97 -20.07 -22.95
C ASP A 88 -19.64 -19.83 -23.71
N ASN A 89 -19.40 -20.64 -24.74
CA ASN A 89 -18.20 -20.55 -25.59
C ASN A 89 -18.12 -19.24 -26.40
N THR A 90 -19.19 -18.45 -26.48
CA THR A 90 -19.23 -17.12 -27.11
C THR A 90 -18.99 -15.99 -26.10
N GLY A 91 -18.91 -16.32 -24.81
CA GLY A 91 -18.75 -15.36 -23.71
C GLY A 91 -20.07 -14.78 -23.19
N ARG A 92 -21.22 -15.34 -23.55
CA ARG A 92 -22.53 -14.86 -23.10
C ARG A 92 -22.94 -15.54 -21.80
N LEU A 93 -23.50 -14.75 -20.87
CA LEU A 93 -24.06 -15.23 -19.61
C LEU A 93 -25.46 -15.82 -19.80
N HIS A 94 -25.68 -16.96 -19.16
CA HIS A 94 -26.98 -17.61 -19.00
C HIS A 94 -27.21 -17.95 -17.53
N LYS A 95 -28.47 -17.90 -17.09
CA LYS A 95 -28.86 -18.32 -15.73
C LYS A 95 -28.81 -19.85 -15.56
N GLU A 96 -29.18 -20.57 -16.60
CA GLU A 96 -29.19 -22.03 -16.63
C GLU A 96 -28.14 -22.52 -17.62
N ARG A 97 -27.54 -23.68 -17.31
CA ARG A 97 -26.56 -24.32 -18.19
C ARG A 97 -27.21 -24.70 -19.52
N GLN A 98 -26.62 -24.28 -20.63
CA GLN A 98 -27.08 -24.58 -21.99
C GLN A 98 -26.29 -25.73 -22.62
N SER A 99 -25.01 -25.89 -22.25
CA SER A 99 -24.10 -26.94 -22.71
C SER A 99 -23.22 -27.47 -21.59
N VAL A 100 -22.65 -28.67 -21.77
CA VAL A 100 -21.64 -29.25 -20.86
C VAL A 100 -20.35 -28.42 -20.81
N ASP A 101 -20.04 -27.69 -21.88
CA ASP A 101 -18.84 -26.85 -21.99
C ASP A 101 -19.02 -25.45 -21.36
N ASP A 102 -20.24 -25.09 -20.94
CA ASP A 102 -20.46 -23.78 -20.33
C ASP A 102 -19.73 -23.68 -18.99
N ARG A 103 -18.99 -22.59 -18.81
CA ARG A 103 -18.19 -22.35 -17.61
C ARG A 103 -19.10 -21.87 -16.48
N PRO A 104 -19.21 -22.60 -15.37
CA PRO A 104 -19.92 -22.11 -14.19
C PRO A 104 -19.19 -20.90 -13.60
N VAL A 105 -19.92 -19.87 -13.18
CA VAL A 105 -19.34 -18.63 -12.66
C VAL A 105 -20.03 -18.14 -11.39
N TYR A 106 -19.26 -17.45 -10.56
CA TYR A 106 -19.77 -16.55 -9.53
C TYR A 106 -19.89 -15.13 -10.10
N GLU A 107 -20.99 -14.44 -9.78
CA GLU A 107 -21.22 -13.05 -10.17
C GLU A 107 -20.75 -12.12 -9.05
N VAL A 108 -19.86 -11.18 -9.38
CA VAL A 108 -19.34 -10.23 -8.40
C VAL A 108 -19.48 -8.81 -8.94
N GLU A 109 -20.27 -7.98 -8.25
CA GLU A 109 -20.25 -6.52 -8.46
C GLU A 109 -19.06 -5.93 -7.69
N LEU A 110 -18.12 -5.32 -8.42
CA LEU A 110 -17.00 -4.59 -7.85
C LEU A 110 -17.29 -3.09 -7.94
N ARG A 111 -17.18 -2.37 -6.82
CA ARG A 111 -17.46 -0.94 -6.74
C ARG A 111 -16.23 -0.13 -6.35
N PRO A 112 -16.14 1.16 -6.75
CA PRO A 112 -15.02 2.04 -6.36
C PRO A 112 -14.79 2.13 -4.84
N GLU A 113 -15.86 2.12 -4.05
CA GLU A 113 -15.84 2.20 -2.58
C GLU A 113 -15.30 0.95 -1.88
N ASP A 114 -15.26 -0.20 -2.56
CA ASP A 114 -14.69 -1.43 -2.00
C ASP A 114 -13.15 -1.38 -1.94
N GLY A 115 -12.53 -0.30 -2.44
CA GLY A 115 -11.12 0.00 -2.27
C GLY A 115 -10.25 -0.40 -3.47
N LEU A 116 -9.13 -1.07 -3.17
CA LEU A 116 -8.09 -1.39 -4.15
C LEU A 116 -8.26 -2.79 -4.76
N TYR A 117 -7.98 -2.89 -6.06
CA TYR A 117 -7.99 -4.13 -6.83
C TYR A 117 -6.64 -4.33 -7.52
N PRO A 118 -6.06 -5.55 -7.52
CA PRO A 118 -4.88 -5.87 -8.30
C PRO A 118 -5.20 -5.83 -9.81
N LEU A 119 -4.66 -4.85 -10.53
CA LEU A 119 -4.90 -4.66 -11.97
C LEU A 119 -3.60 -4.41 -12.72
N PRO A 120 -3.47 -4.79 -14.01
CA PRO A 120 -2.31 -4.43 -14.82
C PRO A 120 -2.08 -2.91 -14.82
N TYR A 121 -0.81 -2.48 -14.75
CA TYR A 121 -0.48 -1.06 -14.78
C TYR A 121 -0.55 -0.53 -16.22
N MET A 122 -1.56 0.30 -16.50
CA MET A 122 -1.87 0.73 -17.88
C MET A 122 -1.26 2.08 -18.27
N ALA A 123 -0.61 2.78 -17.34
CA ALA A 123 -0.16 4.15 -17.57
C ALA A 123 1.11 4.22 -18.44
N LEU A 124 1.21 5.29 -19.23
CA LEU A 124 2.36 5.64 -20.05
C LEU A 124 3.01 6.94 -19.55
N GLN A 125 4.17 7.27 -20.09
CA GLN A 125 4.75 8.60 -19.97
C GLN A 125 3.94 9.62 -20.78
N ALA A 126 4.14 10.91 -20.49
CA ALA A 126 3.40 11.98 -21.16
C ALA A 126 3.66 12.06 -22.68
N ASP A 127 4.81 11.57 -23.15
CA ASP A 127 5.17 11.48 -24.56
C ASP A 127 4.67 10.19 -25.25
N GLY A 128 3.92 9.35 -24.51
CA GLY A 128 3.40 8.06 -24.99
C GLY A 128 4.38 6.89 -24.89
N SER A 129 5.61 7.12 -24.42
CA SER A 129 6.56 6.03 -24.15
C SER A 129 6.15 5.21 -22.93
N ALA A 130 6.66 3.98 -22.84
CA ALA A 130 6.45 3.15 -21.66
C ALA A 130 7.28 3.64 -20.46
N TRP A 131 6.72 3.47 -19.28
CA TRP A 131 7.51 3.48 -18.05
C TRP A 131 8.29 2.17 -17.90
N GLU A 132 9.60 2.29 -17.73
CA GLU A 132 10.53 1.18 -17.46
C GLU A 132 11.06 1.18 -16.03
N GLU A 133 11.07 2.34 -15.37
CA GLU A 133 11.61 2.51 -14.01
C GLU A 133 10.92 3.67 -13.26
N GLU A 134 11.51 4.12 -12.13
CA GLU A 134 11.03 5.26 -11.32
C GLU A 134 11.13 6.59 -12.08
N CYS A 135 12.13 6.72 -12.96
CA CYS A 135 12.40 7.89 -13.76
C CYS A 135 11.89 7.74 -15.20
N ALA A 136 11.64 8.87 -15.87
CA ALA A 136 11.28 8.88 -17.30
C ALA A 136 12.40 8.30 -18.17
N PHE A 137 13.66 8.45 -17.71
CA PHE A 137 14.86 7.86 -18.27
C PHE A 137 15.94 7.75 -17.17
N PRO A 138 17.01 6.95 -17.36
CA PRO A 138 18.06 6.78 -16.35
C PRO A 138 18.68 8.10 -15.92
N GLY A 139 18.77 8.34 -14.60
CA GLY A 139 19.37 9.55 -14.04
C GLY A 139 18.58 10.85 -14.29
N ALA A 140 17.30 10.76 -14.65
CA ALA A 140 16.48 11.95 -14.91
C ALA A 140 16.43 12.90 -13.69
N PRO A 141 16.38 14.23 -13.90
CA PRO A 141 16.25 15.19 -12.82
C PRO A 141 14.89 15.03 -12.11
N GLU A 142 14.77 15.58 -10.90
CA GLU A 142 13.58 15.44 -10.05
C GLU A 142 12.23 15.69 -10.76
N PRO A 143 12.06 16.70 -11.62
CA PRO A 143 10.79 16.93 -12.33
C PRO A 143 10.39 15.79 -13.30
N LYS A 144 11.32 14.91 -13.64
CA LYS A 144 11.15 13.75 -14.51
C LYS A 144 11.31 12.41 -13.76
N ALA A 145 11.24 12.45 -12.43
CA ALA A 145 11.29 11.28 -11.57
C ALA A 145 10.00 11.16 -10.74
N ARG A 146 9.41 9.96 -10.69
CA ARG A 146 8.32 9.67 -9.77
C ARG A 146 8.86 9.49 -8.36
N GLN A 147 8.03 9.82 -7.37
CA GLN A 147 8.31 9.45 -5.98
C GLN A 147 7.88 8.00 -5.78
N GLY A 148 8.78 7.16 -5.27
CA GLY A 148 8.50 5.75 -4.98
C GLY A 148 7.80 5.52 -3.63
N PHE A 149 7.89 6.47 -2.70
CA PHE A 149 7.34 6.32 -1.36
C PHE A 149 5.90 6.85 -1.24
N PHE A 150 5.19 6.37 -0.21
CA PHE A 150 3.91 6.90 0.21
C PHE A 150 4.09 8.13 1.11
N PRO A 151 3.19 9.12 1.05
CA PRO A 151 3.31 10.38 1.81
C PRO A 151 2.97 10.19 3.29
N ASP A 152 2.22 9.14 3.60
CA ASP A 152 1.85 8.66 4.93
C ASP A 152 1.53 7.16 4.86
N GLY A 153 1.03 6.58 5.97
CA GLY A 153 0.71 5.15 6.04
C GLY A 153 -0.66 4.75 5.48
N SER A 154 -1.55 5.67 5.15
CA SER A 154 -2.94 5.36 4.76
C SER A 154 -3.02 4.34 3.63
N ARG A 155 -2.16 4.51 2.62
CA ARG A 155 -2.12 3.63 1.45
C ARG A 155 -1.63 2.22 1.77
N SER A 156 -0.54 2.09 2.51
CA SER A 156 -0.01 0.76 2.87
C SER A 156 -0.95 0.02 3.81
N PHE A 157 -1.61 0.72 4.73
CA PHE A 157 -2.59 0.15 5.65
C PHE A 157 -3.85 -0.33 4.91
N GLU A 158 -4.37 0.46 3.96
CA GLU A 158 -5.47 0.02 3.09
C GLU A 158 -5.08 -1.21 2.26
N GLU A 159 -3.88 -1.24 1.69
CA GLU A 159 -3.39 -2.40 0.94
C GLU A 159 -3.27 -3.66 1.82
N ILE A 160 -2.84 -3.51 3.08
CA ILE A 160 -2.79 -4.62 4.03
C ILE A 160 -4.19 -5.17 4.28
N ASP A 161 -5.14 -4.31 4.67
CA ASP A 161 -6.49 -4.76 5.00
C ASP A 161 -7.24 -5.34 3.81
N ARG A 162 -7.00 -4.78 2.61
CA ARG A 162 -7.72 -5.16 1.40
C ARG A 162 -7.17 -6.42 0.72
N LEU A 163 -5.85 -6.63 0.77
CA LEU A 163 -5.18 -7.61 -0.10
C LEU A 163 -4.44 -8.70 0.66
N GLN A 164 -4.14 -8.52 1.95
CA GLN A 164 -3.44 -9.53 2.74
C GLN A 164 -4.44 -10.44 3.46
N VAL A 165 -4.07 -11.71 3.59
CA VAL A 165 -4.89 -12.74 4.21
C VAL A 165 -4.18 -13.23 5.47
N GLY A 166 -4.87 -13.17 6.61
CA GLY A 166 -4.37 -13.67 7.89
C GLY A 166 -4.40 -15.19 8.00
N GLU A 167 -3.88 -15.72 9.10
CA GLU A 167 -3.75 -17.16 9.35
C GLU A 167 -5.08 -17.93 9.26
N HIS A 168 -6.20 -17.26 9.59
CA HIS A 168 -7.54 -17.86 9.54
C HIS A 168 -8.27 -17.63 8.21
N GLY A 169 -7.58 -17.19 7.17
CA GLY A 169 -8.20 -16.93 5.86
C GLY A 169 -9.04 -15.63 5.79
N VAL A 170 -8.91 -14.74 6.78
CA VAL A 170 -9.67 -13.48 6.87
C VAL A 170 -8.77 -12.25 6.66
N GLY A 171 -9.33 -11.18 6.09
CA GLY A 171 -8.68 -9.87 5.92
C GLY A 171 -8.96 -8.90 7.08
N ASN A 172 -8.88 -7.58 6.81
CA ASN A 172 -9.12 -6.51 7.79
C ASN A 172 -8.24 -6.64 9.05
N LEU A 173 -6.98 -7.04 8.86
CA LEU A 173 -6.03 -7.37 9.92
C LEU A 173 -5.72 -6.20 10.85
N ILE A 174 -5.82 -4.97 10.35
CA ILE A 174 -5.60 -3.72 11.08
C ILE A 174 -6.92 -3.09 11.46
N SER A 175 -7.79 -2.77 10.50
CA SER A 175 -9.06 -2.08 10.77
C SER A 175 -10.00 -2.89 11.66
N GLY A 176 -9.87 -4.21 11.72
CA GLY A 176 -10.60 -5.03 12.69
C GLY A 176 -10.21 -4.75 14.16
N LYS A 177 -8.99 -4.24 14.40
CA LYS A 177 -8.39 -4.08 15.74
C LYS A 177 -8.20 -2.62 16.15
N ALA A 178 -7.92 -1.73 15.20
CA ALA A 178 -7.55 -0.35 15.50
C ALA A 178 -8.14 0.68 14.52
N GLU A 179 -8.40 1.87 15.04
CA GLU A 179 -8.53 3.12 14.29
C GLU A 179 -7.14 3.76 14.18
N ILE A 180 -6.70 4.06 12.96
CA ILE A 180 -5.37 4.61 12.70
C ILE A 180 -5.50 6.06 12.27
N HIS A 181 -4.78 6.95 12.95
CA HIS A 181 -4.63 8.35 12.54
C HIS A 181 -3.22 8.57 12.01
N PHE A 182 -3.11 9.00 10.76
CA PHE A 182 -1.83 9.17 10.08
C PHE A 182 -1.26 10.56 10.32
N TYR A 183 0.04 10.66 10.57
CA TYR A 183 0.76 11.92 10.76
C TYR A 183 2.04 11.92 9.93
N ARG A 184 2.28 13.05 9.25
CA ARG A 184 3.43 13.26 8.37
C ARG A 184 4.52 14.02 9.13
N ILE A 185 5.33 13.29 9.92
CA ILE A 185 6.33 13.92 10.81
C ILE A 185 7.60 14.28 10.06
N LEU A 186 8.21 13.29 9.42
CA LEU A 186 9.36 13.43 8.53
C LEU A 186 9.16 12.49 7.33
N PRO A 187 8.09 12.66 6.54
CA PRO A 187 7.63 11.64 5.61
C PRO A 187 8.70 11.32 4.54
N PRO A 188 8.71 10.10 3.99
CA PRO A 188 9.65 9.72 2.95
C PRO A 188 9.25 10.26 1.56
N SER A 189 8.02 10.74 1.38
CA SER A 189 7.57 11.46 0.17
C SER A 189 6.67 12.64 0.51
N GLY A 190 6.44 13.51 -0.47
CA GLY A 190 5.59 14.67 -0.28
C GLY A 190 4.89 15.22 -1.51
N TYR A 191 3.99 16.16 -1.27
CA TYR A 191 3.15 16.79 -2.26
C TYR A 191 3.87 18.01 -2.84
N THR A 192 4.71 17.79 -3.86
CA THR A 192 5.50 18.85 -4.52
C THR A 192 4.68 19.95 -5.18
N ARG A 193 3.38 19.70 -5.38
CA ARG A 193 2.40 20.66 -5.92
C ARG A 193 1.36 21.11 -4.90
N GLY A 194 1.53 20.73 -3.63
CA GLY A 194 0.54 20.89 -2.57
C GLY A 194 -0.61 19.88 -2.67
N LEU A 195 -1.44 19.85 -1.64
CA LEU A 195 -2.65 19.02 -1.56
C LEU A 195 -3.76 19.79 -0.85
N SER A 196 -4.97 19.76 -1.40
CA SER A 196 -6.11 20.43 -0.76
C SER A 196 -6.60 19.65 0.47
N ALA A 197 -7.16 20.36 1.45
CA ALA A 197 -7.57 19.80 2.73
C ALA A 197 -8.54 18.62 2.60
N ASP A 198 -9.47 18.68 1.65
CA ASP A 198 -10.48 17.66 1.36
C ASP A 198 -9.89 16.35 0.81
N ARG A 199 -8.65 16.38 0.31
CA ARG A 199 -7.95 15.21 -0.24
C ARG A 199 -6.91 14.62 0.71
N ARG A 200 -6.73 15.20 1.89
CA ARG A 200 -5.77 14.71 2.88
C ARG A 200 -6.20 13.37 3.46
N THR A 201 -5.24 12.49 3.59
CA THR A 201 -5.36 11.21 4.30
C THR A 201 -4.76 11.27 5.70
N ASP A 202 -3.96 12.30 5.98
CA ASP A 202 -3.32 12.53 7.26
C ASP A 202 -4.13 13.47 8.17
N THR A 203 -3.86 13.37 9.46
CA THR A 203 -4.41 14.23 10.50
C THR A 203 -3.71 15.59 10.45
N GLY A 204 -4.43 16.59 9.95
CA GLY A 204 -3.97 17.97 9.88
C GLY A 204 -5.12 18.92 9.59
N SER A 205 -4.82 20.21 9.58
CA SER A 205 -5.79 21.27 9.25
C SER A 205 -5.34 22.03 8.00
N GLY A 206 -6.31 22.35 7.14
CA GLY A 206 -6.07 23.14 5.93
C GLY A 206 -5.26 22.41 4.86
N ASP A 207 -4.98 23.14 3.78
CA ASP A 207 -4.23 22.64 2.64
C ASP A 207 -2.76 22.35 3.03
N ILE A 208 -2.19 21.33 2.40
CA ILE A 208 -0.76 21.09 2.43
C ILE A 208 -0.12 22.00 1.36
N PRO A 209 0.82 22.88 1.73
CA PRO A 209 1.54 23.69 0.76
C PRO A 209 2.43 22.83 -0.14
N SER A 210 3.00 23.41 -1.20
CA SER A 210 3.99 22.72 -2.01
C SER A 210 5.22 22.35 -1.17
N GLU A 211 5.54 21.06 -1.12
CA GLU A 211 6.65 20.50 -0.34
C GLU A 211 7.90 20.30 -1.20
N ARG A 212 9.07 20.36 -0.58
CA ARG A 212 10.37 20.21 -1.23
C ARG A 212 11.15 19.02 -0.68
N ARG A 213 11.71 18.24 -1.59
CA ARG A 213 12.61 17.13 -1.28
C ARG A 213 13.81 17.62 -0.47
N GLY A 214 14.16 16.91 0.59
CA GLY A 214 15.25 17.26 1.49
C GLY A 214 14.97 18.43 2.44
N VAL A 215 13.75 18.98 2.43
CA VAL A 215 13.30 20.01 3.38
C VAL A 215 12.09 19.52 4.16
N ASP A 216 11.08 19.07 3.43
CA ASP A 216 9.77 18.66 3.94
C ASP A 216 9.59 17.13 3.92
N PHE A 217 10.28 16.44 3.00
CA PHE A 217 10.26 14.97 2.90
C PHE A 217 11.63 14.39 2.49
N PHE A 218 11.91 13.16 2.91
CA PHE A 218 13.27 12.57 2.92
C PHE A 218 13.31 11.13 2.35
N PRO A 219 13.27 10.97 1.02
CA PRO A 219 13.38 9.68 0.34
C PRO A 219 14.84 9.27 0.14
N TYR A 220 15.12 7.96 0.05
CA TYR A 220 16.41 7.47 -0.45
C TYR A 220 16.38 7.04 -1.93
N LYS A 221 15.23 7.16 -2.61
CA LYS A 221 15.06 6.82 -4.03
C LYS A 221 14.45 7.95 -4.87
N PRO A 222 14.80 8.03 -6.16
CA PRO A 222 15.90 7.29 -6.81
C PRO A 222 17.27 7.72 -6.23
N PRO A 223 18.32 6.88 -6.29
CA PRO A 223 19.56 7.12 -5.52
C PRO A 223 20.25 8.46 -5.79
N HIS A 224 20.25 8.94 -7.04
CA HIS A 224 20.84 10.24 -7.41
C HIS A 224 20.04 11.45 -6.91
N LEU A 225 18.82 11.23 -6.40
CA LEU A 225 17.96 12.23 -5.77
C LEU A 225 17.70 11.89 -4.29
N ALA A 226 18.54 11.07 -3.66
CA ALA A 226 18.38 10.76 -2.25
C ALA A 226 18.53 12.01 -1.39
N ALA A 227 17.72 12.12 -0.33
CA ALA A 227 17.79 13.20 0.63
C ALA A 227 17.66 12.66 2.06
N SER A 228 18.46 13.22 2.96
CA SER A 228 18.49 12.84 4.37
C SER A 228 17.97 13.97 5.24
N ALA A 229 17.28 13.61 6.31
CA ALA A 229 16.80 14.59 7.29
C ALA A 229 17.99 15.29 7.97
N PRO A 230 18.00 16.64 8.06
CA PRO A 230 19.05 17.36 8.76
C PRO A 230 18.90 17.19 10.27
N ARG A 231 19.98 17.36 11.06
CA ARG A 231 19.94 17.18 12.53
C ARG A 231 18.78 17.91 13.25
N PRO A 232 18.42 19.17 12.91
CA PRO A 232 17.28 19.85 13.53
C PRO A 232 15.92 19.14 13.31
N ALA A 233 15.81 18.24 12.33
CA ALA A 233 14.62 17.43 12.11
C ALA A 233 14.29 16.53 13.30
N LEU A 234 15.29 16.05 14.06
CA LEU A 234 15.07 15.25 15.27
C LEU A 234 14.32 16.04 16.35
N ALA A 235 14.69 17.31 16.56
CA ALA A 235 13.99 18.18 17.50
C ALA A 235 12.54 18.43 17.05
N ARG A 236 12.31 18.66 15.75
CA ARG A 236 10.96 18.81 15.19
C ARG A 236 10.12 17.53 15.38
N ALA A 237 10.69 16.37 15.08
CA ALA A 237 10.02 15.09 15.28
C ALA A 237 9.67 14.85 16.75
N THR A 238 10.62 15.10 17.67
CA THR A 238 10.41 14.95 19.11
C THR A 238 9.23 15.78 19.60
N ASN A 239 9.21 17.07 19.25
CA ASN A 239 8.14 17.99 19.65
C ASN A 239 6.78 17.56 19.08
N ALA A 240 6.74 17.13 17.81
CA ALA A 240 5.51 16.69 17.17
C ALA A 240 4.97 15.41 17.80
N VAL A 241 5.83 14.40 18.01
CA VAL A 241 5.46 13.14 18.67
C VAL A 241 4.97 13.38 20.09
N GLN A 242 5.68 14.21 20.87
CA GLN A 242 5.25 14.61 22.21
C GLN A 242 3.86 15.25 22.20
N GLN A 243 3.61 16.21 21.30
CA GLN A 243 2.32 16.88 21.21
C GLN A 243 1.19 15.91 20.85
N ILE A 244 1.44 14.97 19.93
CA ILE A 244 0.45 13.97 19.51
C ILE A 244 0.09 13.05 20.68
N LEU A 245 1.08 12.53 21.39
CA LEU A 245 0.87 11.59 22.49
C LEU A 245 0.32 12.26 23.76
N ALA A 246 0.76 13.49 24.07
CA ALA A 246 0.24 14.29 25.19
C ALA A 246 -1.25 14.63 25.03
N SER A 247 -1.84 14.44 23.85
CA SER A 247 -3.28 14.61 23.65
C SER A 247 -4.13 13.61 24.44
N GLY A 248 -3.55 12.49 24.89
CA GLY A 248 -4.25 11.41 25.59
C GLY A 248 -5.26 10.64 24.72
N LYS A 249 -5.26 10.86 23.41
CA LYS A 249 -6.23 10.27 22.47
C LYS A 249 -5.87 8.87 21.97
N TYR A 250 -4.63 8.45 22.16
CA TYR A 250 -4.05 7.27 21.53
C TYR A 250 -3.64 6.22 22.58
N ASP A 251 -3.87 4.95 22.26
CA ASP A 251 -3.41 3.79 23.03
C ASP A 251 -1.96 3.42 22.71
N GLY A 252 -1.37 4.02 21.68
CA GLY A 252 0.01 3.82 21.26
C GLY A 252 0.31 4.52 19.93
N ALA A 253 1.57 4.47 19.51
CA ALA A 253 2.00 4.98 18.22
C ALA A 253 2.86 3.98 17.46
N ILE A 254 2.85 4.10 16.13
CA ILE A 254 3.72 3.38 15.21
C ILE A 254 4.63 4.40 14.55
N TRP A 255 5.94 4.24 14.65
CA TRP A 255 6.93 5.05 13.95
C TRP A 255 7.52 4.25 12.80
N THR A 256 7.40 4.73 11.56
CA THR A 256 7.99 4.04 10.40
C THR A 256 9.24 4.77 9.89
N GLU A 257 10.35 4.07 9.74
CA GLU A 257 11.62 4.63 9.24
C GLU A 257 12.45 3.59 8.49
N GLY A 258 13.47 4.06 7.76
CA GLY A 258 14.48 3.17 7.18
C GLY A 258 15.25 2.38 8.25
N SER A 259 15.51 1.11 8.00
CA SER A 259 16.21 0.23 8.94
C SER A 259 17.57 0.72 9.44
N PRO A 260 18.41 1.47 8.69
CA PRO A 260 19.74 1.86 9.18
C PRO A 260 19.75 2.88 10.32
N ARG A 261 18.63 3.55 10.61
CA ARG A 261 18.56 4.67 11.57
C ARG A 261 17.47 4.51 12.61
N ILE A 262 16.58 3.54 12.44
CA ILE A 262 15.39 3.41 13.30
C ILE A 262 15.74 3.14 14.77
N GLU A 263 16.81 2.39 15.05
CA GLU A 263 17.24 2.14 16.43
C GLU A 263 17.69 3.41 17.15
N GLU A 264 18.43 4.29 16.44
CA GLU A 264 18.88 5.58 16.97
C GLU A 264 17.68 6.49 17.26
N THR A 265 16.73 6.56 16.32
CA THR A 265 15.54 7.40 16.45
C THR A 265 14.62 6.92 17.57
N ILE A 266 14.36 5.61 17.67
CA ILE A 266 13.50 5.06 18.72
C ILE A 266 14.14 5.23 20.09
N TYR A 267 15.45 5.01 20.22
CA TYR A 267 16.17 5.28 21.47
C TYR A 267 16.09 6.77 21.85
N TRP A 268 16.27 7.67 20.88
CA TRP A 268 16.13 9.11 21.08
C TRP A 268 14.73 9.50 21.57
N LEU A 269 13.68 8.99 20.92
CA LEU A 269 12.29 9.25 21.34
C LEU A 269 12.00 8.67 22.72
N ASN A 270 12.52 7.48 23.04
CA ASN A 270 12.36 6.86 24.36
C ASN A 270 12.97 7.69 25.50
N LEU A 271 14.03 8.46 25.22
CA LEU A 271 14.64 9.35 26.22
C LEU A 271 13.93 10.69 26.40
N LEU A 272 13.21 11.15 25.37
CA LEU A 272 12.77 12.56 25.30
C LEU A 272 11.26 12.74 25.24
N VAL A 273 10.51 11.71 24.85
CA VAL A 273 9.05 11.76 24.81
C VAL A 273 8.51 11.25 26.13
N ASP A 274 7.83 12.12 26.86
CA ASP A 274 7.09 11.79 28.07
C ASP A 274 5.74 11.19 27.69
N THR A 275 5.65 9.87 27.78
CA THR A 275 4.45 9.08 27.45
C THR A 275 4.44 7.77 28.22
N THR A 276 3.25 7.31 28.60
CA THR A 276 3.05 5.97 29.18
C THR A 276 2.57 4.95 28.15
N VAL A 277 2.17 5.39 26.95
CA VAL A 277 1.75 4.50 25.86
C VAL A 277 2.93 4.14 24.96
N PRO A 278 2.97 2.93 24.38
CA PRO A 278 4.11 2.45 23.60
C PRO A 278 4.28 3.20 22.27
N ILE A 279 5.54 3.31 21.83
CA ILE A 279 5.93 3.73 20.48
C ILE A 279 6.62 2.56 19.78
N CYS A 280 5.95 1.94 18.81
CA CYS A 280 6.45 0.79 18.07
C CYS A 280 7.22 1.23 16.81
N GLY A 281 8.55 1.08 16.82
CA GLY A 281 9.39 1.32 15.65
C GLY A 281 9.27 0.21 14.60
N ASN A 282 8.95 0.58 13.37
CA ASN A 282 8.76 -0.32 12.24
C ASN A 282 9.66 0.05 11.06
N ALA A 283 10.46 -0.92 10.62
CA ALA A 283 11.19 -0.87 9.36
C ALA A 283 10.82 -2.09 8.50
N ALA A 284 11.26 -2.09 7.24
CA ALA A 284 11.18 -3.26 6.38
C ALA A 284 12.49 -3.42 5.60
N GLN A 285 12.91 -4.66 5.38
CA GLN A 285 14.11 -4.95 4.57
C GLN A 285 13.79 -5.00 3.08
N ARG A 286 12.53 -5.27 2.72
CA ARG A 286 12.05 -5.28 1.33
C ARG A 286 11.00 -4.20 1.08
N PRO A 287 11.01 -3.54 -0.09
CA PRO A 287 9.96 -2.60 -0.49
C PRO A 287 8.56 -3.24 -0.43
N HIS A 288 7.55 -2.40 -0.20
CA HIS A 288 6.17 -2.84 -0.16
C HIS A 288 5.73 -3.41 -1.52
N GLY A 289 5.09 -4.57 -1.49
CA GLY A 289 4.66 -5.32 -2.67
C GLY A 289 5.77 -6.10 -3.41
N MET A 290 6.99 -6.12 -2.88
CA MET A 290 8.02 -7.06 -3.34
C MET A 290 7.71 -8.47 -2.82
N ILE A 291 8.17 -9.52 -3.52
CA ILE A 291 8.07 -10.89 -3.04
C ILE A 291 8.59 -11.02 -1.60
N SER A 292 7.77 -11.62 -0.73
CA SER A 292 8.08 -11.84 0.69
C SER A 292 8.47 -10.57 1.44
N ASN A 293 7.84 -9.44 1.14
CA ASN A 293 8.06 -8.21 1.90
C ASN A 293 7.56 -8.34 3.34
N ASP A 294 8.39 -7.94 4.29
CA ASP A 294 8.18 -8.09 5.74
C ASP A 294 7.30 -6.99 6.34
N GLY A 295 7.25 -5.82 5.69
CA GLY A 295 6.51 -4.65 6.14
C GLY A 295 5.06 -4.88 6.59
N PRO A 296 4.20 -5.54 5.79
CA PRO A 296 2.82 -5.83 6.17
C PRO A 296 2.67 -6.49 7.53
N LYS A 297 3.47 -7.54 7.79
CA LYS A 297 3.41 -8.29 9.05
C LYS A 297 3.95 -7.46 10.21
N ASN A 298 5.04 -6.70 10.01
CA ASN A 298 5.60 -5.82 11.04
C ASN A 298 4.56 -4.79 11.54
N LEU A 299 3.79 -4.18 10.62
CA LEU A 299 2.73 -3.24 10.97
C LEU A 299 1.56 -3.91 11.69
N VAL A 300 1.10 -5.08 11.21
CA VAL A 300 0.03 -5.84 11.88
C VAL A 300 0.43 -6.24 13.29
N ASP A 301 1.68 -6.69 13.50
CA ASP A 301 2.18 -7.10 14.82
C ASP A 301 2.24 -5.93 15.80
N SER A 302 2.61 -4.74 15.32
CA SER A 302 2.60 -3.53 16.14
C SER A 302 1.17 -3.13 16.52
N VAL A 303 0.22 -3.25 15.60
CA VAL A 303 -1.20 -3.01 15.88
C VAL A 303 -1.73 -4.01 16.92
N GLU A 304 -1.41 -5.29 16.77
CA GLU A 304 -1.79 -6.34 17.71
C GLU A 304 -1.19 -6.12 19.10
N TYR A 305 0.09 -5.79 19.17
CA TYR A 305 0.77 -5.50 20.43
C TYR A 305 0.12 -4.33 21.16
N ILE A 306 -0.10 -3.20 20.47
CA ILE A 306 -0.74 -2.02 21.06
C ILE A 306 -2.17 -2.37 21.52
N ALA A 307 -2.96 -3.02 20.67
CA ALA A 307 -4.35 -3.38 20.97
C ALA A 307 -4.48 -4.41 22.10
N SER A 308 -3.50 -5.31 22.27
CA SER A 308 -3.50 -6.33 23.32
C SER A 308 -3.39 -5.74 24.74
N ARG A 309 -2.77 -4.56 24.88
CA ARG A 309 -2.45 -3.92 26.16
C ARG A 309 -1.61 -4.77 27.12
N VAL A 310 -0.94 -5.82 26.63
CA VAL A 310 -0.04 -6.66 27.45
C VAL A 310 1.14 -5.87 28.06
N TRP A 311 1.38 -4.65 27.56
CA TRP A 311 2.39 -3.72 28.05
C TRP A 311 1.93 -2.87 29.26
N GLN A 312 0.65 -2.91 29.63
CA GLN A 312 0.09 -2.19 30.77
C GLN A 312 0.31 -3.00 32.06
N ASP A 313 1.55 -3.05 32.54
CA ASP A 313 1.87 -3.59 33.88
C ASP A 313 1.59 -2.56 34.99
#